data_AF-A0A537NJ07-F1
#
_entry.id   AF-A0A537NJ07-F1
#
_cell.length_a   1.000
_cell.length_b   1.000
_cell.length_c   1.000
_cell.angle_alpha   90.00
_cell.angle_beta   90.00
_cell.angle_gamma   90.00
#
_symmetry.space_group_name_H-M   'P 1'
#
loop_
_entity.id
_entity.type
_entity.pdbx_description
1 polymer ?
#
loop_
_entity_poly.entity_id
_entity_poly.type
_entity_poly.pdbx_seq_one_letter_code
_entity_poly.pdbx_strand_id
1 'polypeptide(L)'
;MAAVCELDHFKERIEARPSNRQALMAMNPETFIAAMERWREQFGRAAALPVIGTSEKDLSSIRVPTCIIPGNDKTHNHAIGETAHRMIPGSELNDLFPGDLDVDLVPAEDWACKEAEMAAVFTDFLRRAQLQAA
;
A
#
# COMPACT_ATOMS: atom_id res chain seq x y z
N MET A 1 -16.94 0.54 24.11
CA MET A 1 -17.38 0.89 22.73
C MET A 1 -17.61 2.38 22.50
N ALA A 2 -18.24 3.14 23.41
CA ALA A 2 -18.42 4.59 23.21
C ALA A 2 -17.10 5.33 22.90
N ALA A 3 -16.05 5.11 23.70
CA ALA A 3 -14.73 5.68 23.45
C ALA A 3 -14.12 5.25 22.10
N VAL A 4 -14.40 4.03 21.62
CA VAL A 4 -13.96 3.57 20.29
C VAL A 4 -14.63 4.36 19.18
N CYS A 5 -15.91 4.71 19.33
CA CYS A 5 -16.64 5.50 18.33
C CYS A 5 -16.12 6.94 18.21
N GLU A 6 -15.46 7.46 19.25
CA GLU A 6 -14.88 8.81 19.25
C GLU A 6 -13.46 8.87 18.68
N LEU A 7 -12.82 7.72 18.40
CA LEU A 7 -11.52 7.69 17.72
C LEU A 7 -11.70 8.12 16.26
N ASP A 8 -10.77 8.95 15.75
CA ASP A 8 -10.85 9.59 14.43
C ASP A 8 -11.26 8.62 13.32
N HIS A 9 -10.58 7.47 13.22
CA HIS A 9 -10.91 6.44 12.23
C HIS A 9 -12.38 6.00 12.28
N PHE A 10 -12.88 5.64 13.47
CA PHE A 10 -14.24 5.14 13.61
C PHE A 10 -15.28 6.26 13.49
N LYS A 11 -14.95 7.47 13.93
CA LYS A 11 -15.77 8.65 13.77
C LYS A 11 -16.01 8.95 12.30
N GLU A 12 -14.96 8.99 11.47
CA GLU A 12 -15.10 9.15 10.01
C GLU A 12 -15.96 8.05 9.39
N ARG A 13 -15.76 6.78 9.80
CA ARG A 13 -16.58 5.67 9.28
C ARG A 13 -18.05 5.77 9.72
N ILE A 14 -18.34 6.36 10.89
CA ILE A 14 -19.70 6.63 11.35
C ILE A 14 -20.32 7.80 10.59
N GLU A 15 -19.57 8.87 10.35
CA GLU A 15 -20.02 10.02 9.55
C GLU A 15 -20.38 9.60 8.13
N ALA A 16 -19.54 8.79 7.49
CA ALA A 16 -19.80 8.22 6.17
C ALA A 16 -20.99 7.25 6.14
N ARG A 17 -21.23 6.52 7.24
CA ARG A 17 -22.35 5.57 7.37
C ARG A 17 -22.86 5.51 8.82
N PRO A 18 -23.90 6.29 9.17
CA PRO A 18 -24.38 6.43 10.55
C PRO A 18 -24.78 5.13 11.25
N SER A 19 -25.25 4.12 10.50
CA SER A 19 -25.61 2.80 11.04
C SER A 19 -24.42 2.08 11.71
N ASN A 20 -23.18 2.43 11.35
CA ASN A 20 -21.98 1.85 11.94
C ASN A 20 -21.89 2.11 13.44
N ARG A 21 -22.44 3.25 13.93
CA ARG A 21 -22.46 3.56 15.35
C ARG A 21 -23.27 2.53 16.14
N GLN A 22 -24.44 2.15 15.63
CA GLN A 22 -25.27 1.13 16.28
C GLN A 22 -24.55 -0.22 16.31
N ALA A 23 -23.91 -0.61 15.20
CA ALA A 23 -23.15 -1.85 15.13
C ALA A 23 -21.97 -1.88 16.12
N LEU A 24 -21.19 -0.80 16.20
CA LEU A 24 -20.07 -0.67 17.13
C LEU A 24 -20.53 -0.65 18.59
N MET A 25 -21.62 0.08 18.90
CA MET A 25 -22.15 0.15 20.26
C MET A 25 -22.76 -1.17 20.74
N ALA A 26 -23.30 -1.99 19.83
CA ALA A 26 -23.84 -3.31 20.14
C ALA A 26 -22.77 -4.41 20.25
N MET A 27 -21.52 -4.13 19.84
CA MET A 27 -20.43 -5.09 19.88
C MET A 27 -19.92 -5.32 21.30
N ASN A 28 -19.68 -6.58 21.67
CA ASN A 28 -18.96 -6.91 22.90
C ASN A 28 -17.52 -6.37 22.80
N PRO A 29 -17.04 -5.55 23.77
CA PRO A 29 -15.66 -5.06 23.77
C PRO A 29 -14.59 -6.14 23.58
N GLU A 30 -14.77 -7.33 24.16
CA GLU A 30 -13.81 -8.43 24.02
C GLU A 30 -13.72 -8.93 22.58
N THR A 31 -14.83 -8.93 21.84
CA THR A 31 -14.84 -9.26 20.41
C THR A 31 -14.09 -8.21 19.59
N PHE A 32 -14.24 -6.93 19.96
CA PHE A 32 -13.52 -5.85 19.31
C PHE A 32 -12.00 -5.97 19.54
N ILE A 33 -11.59 -6.17 20.80
CA ILE A 33 -10.18 -6.33 21.17
C ILE A 33 -9.56 -7.51 20.44
N ALA A 34 -10.21 -8.67 20.46
CA ALA A 34 -9.72 -9.87 19.76
C ALA A 34 -9.58 -9.65 18.24
N ALA A 35 -10.43 -8.82 17.63
CA ALA A 35 -10.29 -8.45 16.22
C ALA A 35 -9.08 -7.55 15.99
N MET A 36 -8.91 -6.50 16.81
CA MET A 36 -7.78 -5.58 16.70
C MET A 36 -6.44 -6.28 16.94
N GLU A 37 -6.37 -7.16 17.94
CA GLU A 37 -5.15 -7.92 18.25
C GLU A 37 -4.77 -8.86 17.11
N ARG A 38 -5.74 -9.58 16.54
CA ARG A 38 -5.52 -10.44 15.38
C ARG A 38 -5.00 -9.64 14.19
N TRP A 39 -5.61 -8.48 13.89
CA TRP A 39 -5.13 -7.62 12.80
C TRP A 39 -3.72 -7.10 13.04
N ARG A 40 -3.41 -6.64 14.26
CA ARG A 40 -2.07 -6.18 14.64
C ARG A 40 -1.03 -7.28 14.48
N GLU A 41 -1.33 -8.49 14.94
CA GLU A 41 -0.43 -9.63 14.82
C GLU A 41 -0.16 -9.99 13.36
N GLN A 42 -1.21 -10.08 12.55
CA GLN A 42 -1.09 -10.40 11.12
C GLN A 42 -0.32 -9.32 10.37
N PHE A 43 -0.61 -8.04 10.63
CA PHE A 43 0.12 -6.92 10.04
C PHE A 43 1.60 -6.96 10.44
N GLY A 44 1.91 -7.19 11.72
CA GLY A 44 3.30 -7.27 12.18
C GLY A 44 4.10 -8.37 11.50
N ARG A 45 3.49 -9.55 11.28
CA ARG A 45 4.13 -10.64 10.51
C ARG A 45 4.35 -10.25 9.04
N ALA A 46 3.36 -9.60 8.42
CA ALA A 46 3.44 -9.17 7.03
C ALA A 46 4.44 -8.03 6.83
N ALA A 47 4.55 -7.11 7.79
CA ALA A 47 5.46 -5.96 7.77
C ALA A 47 6.94 -6.34 7.91
N ALA A 48 7.23 -7.56 8.40
CA ALA A 48 8.57 -8.10 8.46
C ALA A 48 9.06 -8.70 7.12
N LEU A 49 8.18 -8.79 6.11
CA LEU A 49 8.54 -9.29 4.78
C LEU A 49 9.17 -8.18 3.92
N PRO A 50 9.94 -8.53 2.87
CA PRO A 50 10.65 -7.55 2.01
C PRO A 50 9.75 -6.47 1.42
N VAL A 51 8.52 -6.85 1.08
CA VAL A 51 7.39 -5.95 0.80
C VAL A 51 6.25 -6.43 1.68
N ILE A 52 5.48 -5.53 2.28
CA ILE A 52 4.42 -5.91 3.22
C ILE A 52 3.52 -6.98 2.60
N GLY A 53 3.50 -8.17 3.23
CA GLY A 53 2.67 -9.31 2.79
C GLY A 53 3.24 -10.16 1.66
N THR A 54 4.43 -9.87 1.14
CA THR A 54 5.04 -10.58 0.00
C THR A 54 6.46 -11.04 0.32
N SER A 55 6.71 -12.35 0.28
CA SER A 55 8.04 -12.89 0.57
C SER A 55 9.01 -12.74 -0.61
N GLU A 56 10.31 -12.92 -0.36
CA GLU A 56 11.31 -12.99 -1.43
C GLU A 56 11.01 -14.11 -2.43
N LYS A 57 10.50 -15.26 -1.96
CA LYS A 57 10.09 -16.36 -2.83
C LYS A 57 8.96 -15.93 -3.77
N ASP A 58 8.01 -15.16 -3.26
CA ASP A 58 6.88 -14.68 -4.07
C ASP A 58 7.37 -13.67 -5.11
N LEU A 59 8.17 -12.66 -4.70
CA LEU A 59 8.74 -11.66 -5.60
C LEU A 59 9.61 -12.30 -6.69
N SER A 60 10.51 -13.20 -6.30
CA SER A 60 11.39 -13.91 -7.22
C SER A 60 10.67 -14.95 -8.08
N SER A 61 9.41 -15.26 -7.81
CA SER A 61 8.58 -16.14 -8.65
C SER A 61 7.89 -15.40 -9.79
N ILE A 62 7.87 -14.07 -9.78
CA ILE A 62 7.27 -13.27 -10.85
C ILE A 62 8.08 -13.48 -12.15
N ARG A 63 7.37 -13.82 -13.23
CA ARG A 63 7.94 -14.11 -14.56
C ARG A 63 7.42 -13.18 -15.66
N VAL A 64 6.42 -12.37 -15.34
CA VAL A 64 5.86 -11.40 -16.28
C VAL A 64 6.66 -10.09 -16.24
N PRO A 65 6.71 -9.32 -17.34
CA PRO A 65 7.29 -7.99 -17.31
C PRO A 65 6.70 -7.17 -16.16
N THR A 66 7.56 -6.51 -15.38
CA THR A 66 7.15 -5.74 -14.20
C THR A 66 7.74 -4.33 -14.23
N CYS A 67 6.90 -3.31 -14.04
CA CYS A 67 7.30 -1.91 -13.88
C CYS A 67 6.95 -1.46 -12.46
N ILE A 68 7.89 -0.79 -11.79
CA ILE A 68 7.79 -0.36 -10.40
C ILE A 68 7.98 1.15 -10.37
N ILE A 69 7.07 1.86 -9.71
CA ILE A 69 7.23 3.27 -9.32
C ILE A 69 7.19 3.26 -7.80
N PRO A 70 8.28 3.62 -7.10
CA PRO A 70 8.29 3.68 -5.64
C PRO A 70 7.41 4.84 -5.16
N GLY A 71 6.88 4.71 -3.95
CA GLY A 71 6.34 5.86 -3.24
C GLY A 71 7.46 6.70 -2.61
N ASN A 72 7.08 7.72 -1.85
CA ASN A 72 8.01 8.69 -1.26
C ASN A 72 7.62 9.10 0.17
N ASP A 73 6.96 8.22 0.91
CA ASP A 73 6.50 8.45 2.29
C ASP A 73 6.90 7.31 3.22
N LYS A 74 6.65 7.43 4.53
CA LYS A 74 7.03 6.39 5.51
C LYS A 74 6.32 5.06 5.29
N THR A 75 5.14 5.06 4.69
CA THR A 75 4.35 3.85 4.41
C THR A 75 4.85 3.15 3.14
N HIS A 76 5.26 3.90 2.12
CA HIS A 76 5.63 3.44 0.79
C HIS A 76 7.02 3.93 0.36
N ASN A 77 8.00 3.90 1.26
CA ASN A 77 9.31 4.51 1.00
C ASN A 77 10.07 3.89 -0.19
N HIS A 78 11.06 4.62 -0.69
CA HIS A 78 11.90 4.21 -1.80
C HIS A 78 12.58 2.86 -1.54
N ALA A 79 13.07 2.64 -0.31
CA ALA A 79 13.81 1.42 0.04
C ALA A 79 12.98 0.14 -0.18
N ILE A 80 11.67 0.18 0.05
CA ILE A 80 10.77 -0.94 -0.23
C ILE A 80 10.61 -1.16 -1.75
N GLY A 81 10.42 -0.10 -2.53
CA GLY A 81 10.34 -0.18 -3.99
C GLY A 81 11.63 -0.73 -4.63
N GLU A 82 12.79 -0.28 -4.16
CA GLU A 82 14.10 -0.81 -4.57
C GLU A 82 14.29 -2.27 -4.17
N THR A 83 13.81 -2.66 -2.98
CA THR A 83 13.85 -4.05 -2.52
C THR A 83 13.04 -4.95 -3.45
N ALA A 84 11.83 -4.52 -3.83
CA ALA A 84 11.02 -5.23 -4.82
C ALA A 84 11.76 -5.35 -6.16
N HIS A 85 12.34 -4.24 -6.65
CA HIS A 85 13.09 -4.24 -7.91
C HIS A 85 14.27 -5.22 -7.91
N ARG A 86 15.04 -5.28 -6.82
CA ARG A 86 16.16 -6.25 -6.69
C ARG A 86 15.68 -7.71 -6.71
N MET A 87 14.50 -7.99 -6.19
CA MET A 87 13.98 -9.34 -6.03
C MET A 87 13.18 -9.83 -7.24
N ILE A 88 12.55 -8.93 -8.00
CA ILE A 88 11.75 -9.28 -9.18
C ILE A 88 12.64 -9.30 -10.43
N PRO A 89 12.89 -10.48 -11.05
CA PRO A 89 13.79 -10.59 -12.19
C PRO A 89 13.31 -9.77 -13.38
N GLY A 90 14.19 -8.93 -13.93
CA GLY A 90 13.89 -8.13 -15.12
C GLY A 90 12.85 -7.04 -14.92
N SER A 91 12.54 -6.67 -13.66
CA SER A 91 11.70 -5.50 -13.40
C SER A 91 12.41 -4.20 -13.79
N GLU A 92 11.62 -3.14 -14.03
CA GLU A 92 12.12 -1.78 -14.27
C GLU A 92 11.67 -0.87 -13.12
N LEU A 93 12.58 -0.06 -12.58
CA LEU A 93 12.29 0.94 -11.54
C LEU A 93 12.29 2.34 -12.15
N ASN A 94 11.19 3.08 -11.97
CA ASN A 94 11.00 4.44 -12.46
C ASN A 94 10.70 5.36 -11.28
N ASP A 95 11.73 6.09 -10.82
CA ASP A 95 11.60 7.04 -9.71
C ASP A 95 11.08 8.39 -10.22
N LEU A 96 9.84 8.73 -9.84
CA LEU A 96 9.17 9.97 -10.23
C LEU A 96 9.34 11.11 -9.20
N PHE A 97 9.68 10.77 -7.96
CA PHE A 97 9.82 11.69 -6.84
C PHE A 97 11.06 11.32 -6.02
N PRO A 98 12.27 11.71 -6.47
CA PRO A 98 13.49 11.29 -5.80
C PRO A 98 13.55 11.70 -4.34
N GLY A 99 13.70 10.70 -3.46
CA GLY A 99 13.87 10.86 -2.03
C GLY A 99 12.58 10.78 -1.21
N ASP A 100 12.71 10.38 0.05
CA ASP A 100 11.58 10.22 0.95
C ASP A 100 11.22 11.52 1.67
N LEU A 101 9.92 11.73 1.85
CA LEU A 101 9.35 12.76 2.72
C LEU A 101 9.15 12.20 4.14
N ASP A 102 9.40 13.03 5.15
CA ASP A 102 9.17 12.69 6.56
C ASP A 102 7.69 12.83 6.95
N VAL A 103 6.80 12.16 6.20
CA VAL A 103 5.35 12.12 6.44
C VAL A 103 4.85 10.69 6.43
N ASP A 104 3.79 10.41 7.19
CA ASP A 104 3.28 9.04 7.32
C ASP A 104 2.70 8.50 6.01
N LEU A 105 1.92 9.33 5.32
CA LEU A 105 1.33 9.03 4.02
C LEU A 105 1.19 10.33 3.23
N VAL A 106 1.71 10.35 2.00
CA VAL A 106 1.53 11.50 1.10
C VAL A 106 0.08 11.51 0.58
N PRO A 107 -0.62 12.67 0.61
CA PRO A 107 -1.94 12.80 0.01
C PRO A 107 -1.94 12.40 -1.47
N ALA A 108 -3.01 11.75 -1.93
CA ALA A 108 -3.10 11.31 -3.32
C ALA A 108 -3.08 12.48 -4.30
N GLU A 109 -3.56 13.65 -3.88
CA GLU A 109 -3.60 14.88 -4.67
C GLU A 109 -2.20 15.41 -5.00
N ASP A 110 -1.21 15.18 -4.14
CA ASP A 110 0.17 15.65 -4.33
C ASP A 110 0.84 14.90 -5.49
N TRP A 111 0.36 13.71 -5.82
CA TRP A 111 0.79 12.93 -6.99
C TRP A 111 0.24 13.44 -8.32
N ALA A 112 -0.79 14.30 -8.30
CA ALA A 112 -1.46 14.76 -9.53
C ALA A 112 -0.50 15.45 -10.50
N CYS A 113 0.52 16.15 -10.00
CA CYS A 113 1.53 16.80 -10.85
C CYS A 113 2.37 15.80 -11.68
N LYS A 114 2.42 14.52 -11.28
CA LYS A 114 3.14 13.44 -11.97
C LYS A 114 2.25 12.49 -12.75
N GLU A 115 0.93 12.72 -12.77
CA GLU A 115 -0.03 11.79 -13.40
C GLU A 115 0.28 11.56 -14.88
N ALA A 116 0.54 12.61 -15.65
CA ALA A 116 0.85 12.50 -17.08
C ALA A 116 2.18 11.75 -17.34
N GLU A 117 3.19 11.99 -16.49
CA GLU A 117 4.50 11.32 -16.57
C GLU A 117 4.37 9.84 -16.22
N MET A 118 3.63 9.52 -15.15
CA MET A 118 3.31 8.15 -14.73
C MET A 118 2.55 7.38 -15.83
N ALA A 119 1.55 8.01 -16.43
CA ALA A 119 0.78 7.42 -17.52
C ALA A 119 1.67 7.11 -18.75
N ALA A 120 2.62 8.00 -19.07
CA ALA A 120 3.58 7.78 -20.14
C ALA A 120 4.49 6.59 -19.83
N VAL A 121 5.07 6.51 -18.62
CA VAL A 121 5.90 5.38 -18.17
C VAL A 121 5.17 4.06 -18.36
N PHE A 122 3.94 3.93 -17.85
CA PHE A 122 3.19 2.68 -17.95
C PHE A 122 2.78 2.35 -19.39
N THR A 123 2.35 3.35 -20.17
CA THR A 123 1.92 3.12 -21.56
C THR A 123 3.09 2.66 -22.44
N ASP A 124 4.26 3.28 -22.30
CA ASP A 124 5.45 2.90 -23.06
C ASP A 124 5.99 1.53 -22.61
N PHE A 125 5.96 1.24 -21.31
CA PHE A 125 6.29 -0.08 -20.78
C PHE A 125 5.38 -1.17 -21.36
N LEU A 126 4.06 -0.97 -21.33
CA LEU A 126 3.08 -1.92 -21.88
C LEU A 126 3.28 -2.15 -23.38
N ARG A 127 3.55 -1.09 -24.15
CA ARG A 127 3.82 -1.21 -25.59
C ARG A 127 5.05 -2.08 -25.85
N ARG A 128 6.14 -1.87 -25.11
CA ARG A 128 7.36 -2.70 -25.24
C ARG A 128 7.12 -4.15 -24.82
N ALA A 129 6.41 -4.37 -23.74
CA ALA A 129 6.07 -5.71 -23.26
C ALA A 129 5.21 -6.49 -24.28
N GLN A 130 4.23 -5.83 -24.93
CA GLN A 130 3.41 -6.43 -25.98
C GLN A 130 4.24 -6.81 -27.21
N LEU A 131 5.17 -5.95 -27.63
CA LEU A 131 6.06 -6.23 -28.77
C LEU A 131 7.01 -7.41 -28.51
N GLN A 132 7.43 -7.62 -27.26
CA GLN A 132 8.29 -8.76 -26.88
C GLN A 132 7.52 -10.08 -26.78
N ALA A 133 6.20 -10.03 -26.63
CA ALA A 133 5.35 -11.20 -26.51
C ALA A 133 4.78 -11.71 -27.86
N ALA A 134 4.90 -10.91 -28.92
CA ALA A 134 4.46 -11.22 -30.28
C ALA A 134 5.56 -11.91 -31.11
#